data_AF-A0A7L1CYC4-F1
#
_entry.id   AF-A0A7L1CYC4-F1
#
_cell.length_a   1.000
_cell.length_b   1.000
_cell.length_c   1.000
_cell.angle_alpha   90.00
_cell.angle_beta   90.00
_cell.angle_gamma   90.00
#
_symmetry.space_group_name_H-M   'P 1'
#
loop_
_entity.id
_entity.type
_entity.pdbx_description
1 polymer ?
#
loop_
_entity_poly.entity_id
_entity_poly.type
_entity_poly.pdbx_seq_one_letter_code
_entity_poly.pdbx_strand_id
1 'polypeptide(L)'
;YRFFGEPVVEACVENGASCIDISGEPQFLEGMYLKYNEKAAEKGVYVIGSCGFDSIPADMGVLYTRDKLKGTLTAVESFLSVKSGPEVRWFLPCAIHVVADKDNLRKIQNKIGYAPVPVVGAKLKKRRFACYNQEFKEYSIPLQGTDASVVKRTQRYLHTELQETPIQYGAYVNVGGLGSVIKLMFAGMLFLLLVKFEFGRKLLTKYPEFFSAGRFTKEGPTQKQV
;
A
#
# COMPACT_ATOMS: atom_id res chain seq x y z
N TYR A 1 9.02 2.43 -8.32
CA TYR A 1 10.34 2.25 -7.66
C TYR A 1 11.00 0.94 -7.99
N ARG A 2 10.23 -0.16 -8.05
CA ARG A 2 10.71 -1.52 -8.31
C ARG A 2 11.86 -1.70 -9.33
N PHE A 3 11.83 -0.98 -10.46
CA PHE A 3 12.75 -1.21 -11.57
C PHE A 3 14.06 -0.41 -11.47
N PHE A 4 14.03 0.76 -10.83
CA PHE A 4 15.14 1.72 -10.87
C PHE A 4 15.48 2.33 -9.51
N GLY A 5 14.74 2.00 -8.46
CA GLY A 5 14.91 2.58 -7.13
C GLY A 5 16.08 2.01 -6.36
N GLU A 6 16.44 0.74 -6.59
CA GLU A 6 17.52 0.09 -5.85
C GLU A 6 18.89 0.74 -6.05
N PRO A 7 19.34 1.05 -7.28
CA PRO A 7 20.62 1.73 -7.49
C PRO A 7 20.72 3.07 -6.75
N VAL A 8 19.60 3.77 -6.55
CA VAL A 8 19.56 5.03 -5.79
C VAL A 8 19.77 4.77 -4.30
N VAL A 9 19.08 3.77 -3.74
CA VAL A 9 19.23 3.36 -2.33
C VAL A 9 20.66 2.88 -2.06
N GLU A 10 21.19 2.04 -2.94
CA GLU A 10 22.56 1.53 -2.86
C GLU A 10 23.58 2.67 -2.83
N ALA A 11 23.51 3.59 -3.81
CA ALA A 11 24.42 4.73 -3.89
C ALA A 11 24.32 5.63 -2.64
N CYS A 12 23.12 5.89 -2.13
CA CYS A 12 22.94 6.64 -0.90
C CYS A 12 23.64 5.96 0.29
N VAL A 13 23.37 4.68 0.51
CA VAL A 13 23.92 3.92 1.65
C VAL A 13 25.45 3.80 1.56
N GLU A 14 26.00 3.56 0.36
CA GLU A 14 27.44 3.45 0.15
C GLU A 14 28.20 4.73 0.46
N ASN A 15 27.61 5.86 0.09
CA ASN A 15 28.23 7.18 0.23
C ASN A 15 27.86 7.87 1.55
N GLY A 16 27.17 7.20 2.47
CA GLY A 16 26.81 7.79 3.77
C GLY A 16 25.75 8.88 3.67
N ALA A 17 24.86 8.80 2.67
CA ALA A 17 23.68 9.64 2.55
C ALA A 17 22.40 8.89 2.95
N SER A 18 21.48 9.59 3.60
CA SER A 18 20.14 9.05 3.87
C SER A 18 19.27 9.10 2.61
N CYS A 19 18.35 8.15 2.48
CA CYS A 19 17.42 8.02 1.36
C CYS A 19 15.97 8.06 1.86
N ILE A 20 15.12 8.84 1.18
CA ILE A 20 13.69 8.89 1.42
C ILE A 20 12.93 8.69 0.11
N ASP A 21 11.86 7.91 0.13
CA ASP A 21 11.01 7.68 -1.04
C ASP A 21 9.51 7.69 -0.74
N ILE A 22 8.71 7.79 -1.80
CA ILE A 22 7.24 7.71 -1.76
C ILE A 22 6.73 6.39 -2.34
N SER A 23 7.52 5.31 -2.24
CA SER A 23 7.19 4.02 -2.85
C SER A 23 5.99 3.36 -2.17
N GLY A 24 5.16 2.72 -3.00
CA GLY A 24 3.93 2.03 -2.61
C GLY A 24 4.00 0.52 -2.85
N GLU A 25 5.21 -0.02 -3.02
CA GLU A 25 5.39 -1.41 -3.40
C GLU A 25 6.02 -2.20 -2.23
N PRO A 26 5.25 -3.02 -1.48
CA PRO A 26 5.74 -3.75 -0.31
C PRO A 26 7.01 -4.56 -0.56
N GLN A 27 7.10 -5.21 -1.72
CA GLN A 27 8.26 -5.97 -2.17
C GLN A 27 9.54 -5.12 -2.33
N PHE A 28 9.41 -3.86 -2.74
CA PHE A 28 10.54 -2.96 -2.88
C PHE A 28 10.99 -2.51 -1.49
N LEU A 29 10.05 -2.07 -0.66
CA LEU A 29 10.30 -1.65 0.73
C LEU A 29 11.02 -2.73 1.55
N GLU A 30 10.45 -3.93 1.58
CA GLU A 30 11.02 -5.05 2.33
C GLU A 30 12.29 -5.58 1.68
N GLY A 31 12.42 -5.47 0.34
CA GLY A 31 13.64 -5.80 -0.39
C GLY A 31 14.80 -4.87 -0.02
N MET A 32 14.55 -3.56 0.07
CA MET A 32 15.57 -2.58 0.49
C MET A 32 15.97 -2.79 1.95
N TYR A 33 15.00 -3.09 2.82
CA TYR A 33 15.27 -3.47 4.20
C TYR A 33 16.18 -4.71 4.28
N LEU A 34 15.83 -5.80 3.59
CA LEU A 34 16.61 -7.03 3.59
C LEU A 34 18.05 -6.83 3.10
N LYS A 35 18.27 -5.94 2.12
CA LYS A 35 19.58 -5.75 1.49
C LYS A 35 20.47 -4.72 2.20
N TYR A 36 19.88 -3.64 2.72
CA TYR A 36 20.64 -2.44 3.11
C TYR A 36 20.50 -2.07 4.59
N ASN A 37 19.64 -2.73 5.38
CA ASN A 37 19.41 -2.34 6.78
C ASN A 37 20.70 -2.37 7.63
N GLU A 38 21.51 -3.42 7.53
CA GLU A 38 22.76 -3.56 8.29
C GLU A 38 23.79 -2.51 7.87
N LYS A 39 24.05 -2.39 6.56
CA LYS A 39 25.00 -1.41 6.00
C LYS A 39 24.59 0.04 6.30
N ALA A 40 23.28 0.34 6.27
CA ALA A 40 22.76 1.66 6.63
C ALA A 40 23.00 1.97 8.12
N ALA A 41 22.81 0.98 9.00
CA ALA A 41 23.10 1.12 10.43
C ALA A 41 24.60 1.35 10.70
N GLU A 42 25.49 0.59 10.05
CA GLU A 42 26.95 0.77 10.15
C GLU A 42 27.39 2.17 9.69
N LYS A 43 26.74 2.71 8.66
CA LYS A 43 27.01 4.04 8.11
C LYS A 43 26.32 5.17 8.86
N GLY A 44 25.42 4.87 9.79
CA GLY A 44 24.62 5.86 10.51
C GLY A 44 23.63 6.63 9.62
N VAL A 45 23.12 6.01 8.56
CA VAL A 45 22.17 6.62 7.62
C VAL A 45 20.80 5.96 7.67
N TYR A 46 19.78 6.69 7.22
CA TYR A 46 18.41 6.21 7.18
C TYR A 46 17.96 5.88 5.76
N VAL A 47 17.24 4.77 5.60
CA VAL A 47 16.49 4.43 4.38
C VAL A 47 15.01 4.35 4.74
N ILE A 48 14.26 5.40 4.38
CA ILE A 48 12.86 5.57 4.76
C ILE A 48 11.98 5.51 3.52
N GLY A 49 11.22 4.42 3.38
CA GLY A 49 10.26 4.28 2.29
C GLY A 49 8.83 4.64 2.70
N SER A 50 7.95 4.73 1.70
CA SER A 50 6.51 4.97 1.90
C SER A 50 6.16 6.30 2.58
N CYS A 51 6.92 7.35 2.27
CA CYS A 51 6.64 8.70 2.76
C CYS A 51 5.59 9.45 1.92
N GLY A 52 4.66 8.72 1.32
CA GLY A 52 3.59 9.25 0.47
C GLY A 52 2.22 9.27 1.15
N PHE A 53 1.25 9.88 0.47
CA PHE A 53 -0.15 9.94 0.92
C PHE A 53 -0.77 8.55 1.11
N ASP A 54 -0.39 7.57 0.29
CA ASP A 54 -0.91 6.20 0.40
C ASP A 54 -0.38 5.45 1.65
N SER A 55 0.38 6.09 2.56
CA SER A 55 0.98 5.37 3.69
C SER A 55 1.09 6.22 4.96
N ILE A 56 1.48 7.49 4.87
CA ILE A 56 1.63 8.36 6.04
C ILE A 56 0.31 8.49 6.83
N PRO A 57 -0.84 8.83 6.21
CA PRO A 57 -2.10 8.98 6.94
C PRO A 57 -2.56 7.67 7.58
N ALA A 58 -2.32 6.54 6.91
CA ALA A 58 -2.64 5.23 7.44
C ALA A 58 -1.80 4.88 8.67
N ASP A 59 -0.48 5.03 8.59
CA ASP A 59 0.43 4.63 9.67
C ASP A 59 0.39 5.61 10.85
N MET A 60 0.62 6.89 10.58
CA MET A 60 0.58 7.93 11.61
C MET A 60 -0.83 8.08 12.20
N GLY A 61 -1.88 7.83 11.43
CA GLY A 61 -3.26 7.88 11.92
C GLY A 61 -3.54 6.82 12.98
N VAL A 62 -2.96 5.63 12.85
CA VAL A 62 -3.07 4.57 13.86
C VAL A 62 -2.36 4.97 15.15
N LEU A 63 -1.12 5.47 15.04
CA LEU A 63 -0.35 5.93 16.20
C LEU A 63 -1.03 7.10 16.91
N TYR A 64 -1.48 8.09 16.15
CA TYR A 64 -2.23 9.23 16.68
C TYR A 64 -3.49 8.77 17.42
N THR A 65 -4.26 7.85 16.84
CA THR A 65 -5.49 7.33 17.46
C THR A 65 -5.18 6.59 18.76
N ARG A 66 -4.11 5.79 18.79
CA ARG A 66 -3.63 5.11 20.00
C ARG A 66 -3.31 6.12 21.10
N ASP A 67 -2.56 7.16 20.78
CA ASP A 67 -2.07 8.13 21.76
C ASP A 67 -3.18 9.03 22.30
N LYS A 68 -4.27 9.23 21.54
CA LYS A 68 -5.42 10.04 21.95
C LYS A 68 -6.53 9.25 22.63
N LEU A 69 -6.63 7.95 22.39
CA LEU A 69 -7.67 7.12 22.98
C LEU A 69 -7.34 6.84 24.46
N LYS A 70 -8.31 7.08 25.35
CA LYS A 70 -8.21 6.60 26.74
C LYS A 70 -8.49 5.09 26.75
N GLY A 71 -7.48 4.29 27.08
CA GLY A 71 -7.58 2.83 27.16
C GLY A 71 -6.69 2.13 26.14
N THR A 72 -6.94 0.84 25.92
CA THR A 72 -6.15 0.01 24.99
C THR A 72 -6.82 -0.05 23.63
N LEU A 73 -6.21 0.62 22.64
CA LEU A 73 -6.61 0.48 21.25
C LEU A 73 -6.18 -0.91 20.73
N THR A 74 -7.14 -1.71 20.30
CA THR A 74 -6.89 -3.10 19.85
C THR A 74 -7.07 -3.29 18.35
N ALA A 75 -7.89 -2.45 17.71
CA ALA A 75 -8.13 -2.49 16.28
C ALA A 75 -8.55 -1.11 15.72
N VAL A 76 -8.17 -0.86 14.46
CA VAL A 76 -8.53 0.33 13.68
C VAL A 76 -9.00 -0.10 12.28
N GLU A 77 -10.10 0.49 11.81
CA GLU A 77 -10.50 0.45 10.40
C GLU A 77 -10.36 1.85 9.79
N SER A 78 -9.69 1.96 8.64
CA SER A 78 -9.58 3.20 7.87
C SER A 78 -10.47 3.13 6.62
N PHE A 79 -11.08 4.26 6.27
CA PHE A 79 -11.92 4.40 5.08
C PHE A 79 -11.45 5.60 4.26
N LEU A 80 -11.03 5.35 3.03
CA LEU A 80 -10.63 6.37 2.07
C LEU A 80 -11.82 6.71 1.16
N SER A 81 -12.26 7.96 1.17
CA SER A 81 -13.20 8.48 0.16
C SER A 81 -12.46 9.49 -0.72
N VAL A 82 -12.36 9.18 -2.01
CA VAL A 82 -11.67 10.05 -2.97
C VAL A 82 -12.71 10.93 -3.65
N LYS A 83 -12.84 12.17 -3.19
CA LYS A 83 -13.64 13.20 -3.88
C LYS A 83 -12.84 13.74 -5.06
N SER A 84 -13.00 13.07 -6.19
CA SER A 84 -12.29 13.37 -7.43
C SER A 84 -13.07 14.38 -8.27
N GLY A 85 -12.40 15.40 -8.81
CA GLY A 85 -12.88 16.09 -10.01
C GLY A 85 -12.82 15.17 -11.25
N PRO A 86 -13.10 15.66 -12.47
CA PRO A 86 -13.08 14.87 -13.71
C PRO A 86 -11.74 14.18 -14.02
N GLU A 87 -10.69 14.53 -13.28
CA GLU A 87 -9.29 14.44 -13.70
C GLU A 87 -8.41 13.68 -12.69
N VAL A 88 -8.90 12.57 -12.13
CA VAL A 88 -8.11 11.75 -11.18
C VAL A 88 -7.47 10.53 -11.83
N ARG A 89 -6.13 10.53 -11.80
CA ARG A 89 -5.26 9.42 -12.22
C ARG A 89 -4.76 8.64 -10.99
N TRP A 90 -5.30 7.45 -10.74
CA TRP A 90 -4.71 6.44 -9.85
C TRP A 90 -3.60 5.62 -10.55
N PHE A 91 -2.38 5.47 -10.05
CA PHE A 91 -1.30 4.79 -10.81
C PHE A 91 -1.57 3.29 -11.13
N LEU A 92 -2.30 3.01 -12.23
CA LEU A 92 -2.60 1.67 -12.75
C LEU A 92 -1.34 0.81 -13.02
N PRO A 93 -0.20 1.37 -13.50
CA PRO A 93 1.02 0.60 -13.67
C PRO A 93 1.55 -0.02 -12.36
N CYS A 94 1.44 0.70 -11.23
CA CYS A 94 1.89 0.19 -9.94
C CYS A 94 1.01 -0.99 -9.48
N ALA A 95 -0.30 -0.90 -9.66
CA ALA A 95 -1.23 -1.97 -9.29
C ALA A 95 -0.96 -3.28 -10.04
N ILE A 96 -0.60 -3.22 -11.33
CA ILE A 96 -0.25 -4.41 -12.15
C ILE A 96 0.92 -5.17 -11.50
N HIS A 97 1.99 -4.46 -11.15
CA HIS A 97 3.21 -5.09 -10.66
C HIS A 97 3.15 -5.51 -9.19
N VAL A 98 2.34 -4.86 -8.37
CA VAL A 98 2.07 -5.31 -6.99
C VAL A 98 1.29 -6.61 -6.98
N VAL A 99 0.30 -6.77 -7.86
CA VAL A 99 -0.47 -8.01 -7.95
C VAL A 99 0.33 -9.13 -8.59
N ALA A 100 1.11 -8.84 -9.62
CA ALA A 100 1.87 -9.84 -10.36
C ALA A 100 3.02 -10.50 -9.56
N ASP A 101 3.46 -9.91 -8.44
CA ASP A 101 4.66 -10.38 -7.72
C ASP A 101 4.44 -10.67 -6.23
N LYS A 102 3.22 -11.05 -5.87
CA LYS A 102 2.87 -11.46 -4.50
C LYS A 102 3.74 -12.61 -3.98
N ASP A 103 4.16 -13.52 -4.85
CA ASP A 103 4.98 -14.68 -4.47
C ASP A 103 6.39 -14.29 -4.05
N ASN A 104 6.96 -13.25 -4.66
CA ASN A 104 8.28 -12.75 -4.30
C ASN A 104 8.27 -12.00 -2.97
N LEU A 105 7.21 -11.25 -2.68
CA LEU A 105 7.03 -10.64 -1.36
C LEU A 105 7.10 -11.70 -0.24
N ARG A 106 6.40 -12.84 -0.42
CA ARG A 106 6.46 -13.94 0.56
C ARG A 106 7.87 -14.51 0.71
N LYS A 107 8.63 -14.64 -0.38
CA LYS A 107 10.03 -15.10 -0.34
C LYS A 107 10.92 -14.11 0.43
N ILE A 108 10.74 -12.81 0.21
CA ILE A 108 11.46 -11.75 0.93
C ILE A 108 11.13 -11.82 2.42
N GLN A 109 9.84 -11.90 2.78
CA GLN A 109 9.39 -12.01 4.18
C GLN A 109 9.98 -13.23 4.90
N ASN A 110 10.05 -14.36 4.22
CA ASN A 110 10.66 -15.57 4.77
C ASN A 110 12.17 -15.40 5.01
N LYS A 111 12.89 -14.71 4.12
CA LYS A 111 14.31 -14.41 4.30
C LYS A 111 14.58 -13.45 5.46
N ILE A 112 13.71 -12.46 5.64
CA ILE A 112 13.78 -11.53 6.77
C ILE A 112 13.49 -12.23 8.10
N GLY A 113 12.63 -13.26 8.10
CA GLY A 113 12.31 -14.01 9.32
C GLY A 113 11.39 -13.24 10.27
N TYR A 114 10.47 -12.44 9.74
CA TYR A 114 9.58 -11.60 10.55
C TYR A 114 8.79 -12.40 11.60
N ALA A 115 8.86 -11.95 12.86
CA ALA A 115 7.99 -12.44 13.91
C ALA A 115 6.50 -12.20 13.58
N PRO A 116 5.60 -13.13 13.93
CA PRO A 116 4.17 -12.90 13.82
C PRO A 116 3.74 -11.79 14.79
N VAL A 117 2.90 -10.88 14.31
CA VAL A 117 2.30 -9.85 15.18
C VAL A 117 1.13 -10.49 15.92
N PRO A 118 1.14 -10.52 17.26
CA PRO A 118 0.06 -11.14 18.02
C PRO A 118 -1.25 -10.35 17.88
N VAL A 119 -2.37 -11.05 18.07
CA VAL A 119 -3.70 -10.44 18.09
C VAL A 119 -4.06 -10.15 19.53
N VAL A 120 -4.28 -8.87 19.85
CA VAL A 120 -4.72 -8.42 21.17
C VAL A 120 -6.18 -7.98 21.10
N GLY A 121 -6.97 -8.43 22.07
CA GLY A 121 -8.41 -8.15 22.14
C GLY A 121 -9.27 -8.93 21.13
N ALA A 122 -10.40 -8.36 20.75
CA ALA A 122 -11.31 -8.97 19.80
C ALA A 122 -10.70 -8.98 18.38
N LYS A 123 -10.77 -10.13 17.71
CA LYS A 123 -10.27 -10.25 16.33
C LYS A 123 -11.06 -9.34 15.40
N LEU A 124 -10.35 -8.49 14.65
CA LEU A 124 -10.95 -7.60 13.67
C LEU A 124 -11.65 -8.42 12.57
N LYS A 125 -12.98 -8.26 12.47
CA LYS A 125 -13.79 -8.92 11.45
C LYS A 125 -13.63 -8.16 10.13
N LYS A 126 -12.80 -8.70 9.23
CA LYS A 126 -12.66 -8.14 7.88
C LYS A 126 -14.02 -8.05 7.19
N ARG A 127 -14.38 -6.86 6.69
CA ARG A 127 -15.61 -6.67 5.93
C ARG A 127 -15.55 -7.48 4.64
N ARG A 128 -16.69 -8.03 4.22
CA ARG A 128 -16.82 -8.82 2.98
C ARG A 128 -16.53 -7.93 1.76
N PHE A 129 -16.34 -8.57 0.60
CA PHE A 129 -15.91 -7.96 -0.68
C PHE A 129 -16.55 -6.60 -1.01
N ALA A 130 -17.83 -6.42 -0.71
CA ALA A 130 -18.48 -5.10 -0.71
C ALA A 130 -19.36 -4.99 0.54
N CYS A 131 -19.15 -3.94 1.33
CA CYS A 131 -19.91 -3.66 2.53
C CYS A 131 -20.49 -2.26 2.42
N TYR A 132 -21.79 -2.12 2.63
CA TYR A 132 -22.41 -0.80 2.71
C TYR A 132 -22.02 -0.14 4.03
N ASN A 133 -21.39 1.02 3.98
CA ASN A 133 -21.04 1.81 5.15
C ASN A 133 -22.11 2.88 5.38
N GLN A 134 -22.83 2.78 6.50
CA GLN A 134 -23.90 3.70 6.86
C GLN A 134 -23.40 5.13 7.11
N GLU A 135 -22.16 5.30 7.58
CA GLU A 135 -21.58 6.60 7.91
C GLU A 135 -21.32 7.44 6.66
N PHE A 136 -20.77 6.82 5.61
CA PHE A 136 -20.49 7.49 4.33
C PHE A 136 -21.65 7.42 3.34
N LYS A 137 -22.67 6.58 3.60
CA LYS A 137 -23.75 6.25 2.65
C LYS A 137 -23.22 5.71 1.30
N GLU A 138 -22.11 4.98 1.35
CA GLU A 138 -21.40 4.43 0.20
C GLU A 138 -21.03 2.96 0.46
N TYR A 139 -20.82 2.19 -0.61
CA TYR A 139 -20.19 0.89 -0.53
C TYR A 139 -18.68 1.04 -0.38
N SER A 140 -18.10 0.26 0.53
CA SER A 140 -16.68 0.15 0.76
C SER A 140 -16.17 -1.23 0.35
N ILE A 141 -14.99 -1.28 -0.26
CA ILE A 141 -14.29 -2.51 -0.60
C ILE A 141 -12.92 -2.55 0.09
N PRO A 142 -12.38 -3.74 0.44
CA PRO A 142 -11.05 -3.84 1.03
C PRO A 142 -9.97 -3.22 0.13
N LEU A 143 -9.19 -2.29 0.67
CA LEU A 143 -8.05 -1.71 -0.02
C LEU A 143 -6.86 -2.67 0.12
N GLN A 144 -6.62 -3.45 -0.93
CA GLN A 144 -5.44 -4.33 -0.99
C GLN A 144 -4.23 -3.52 -1.48
N GLY A 145 -3.57 -2.83 -0.54
CA GLY A 145 -2.49 -1.90 -0.86
C GLY A 145 -1.37 -1.84 0.18
N THR A 146 -0.57 -0.79 0.06
CA THR A 146 0.62 -0.49 0.87
C THR A 146 0.29 -0.27 2.34
N ASP A 147 -0.83 0.39 2.63
CA ASP A 147 -1.26 0.83 3.97
C ASP A 147 -1.16 -0.32 4.99
N ALA A 148 -1.80 -1.45 4.69
CA ALA A 148 -1.82 -2.59 5.59
C ALA A 148 -0.43 -3.21 5.79
N SER A 149 0.46 -3.12 4.79
CA SER A 149 1.83 -3.61 4.90
C SER A 149 2.69 -2.69 5.76
N VAL A 150 2.59 -1.38 5.55
CA VAL A 150 3.34 -0.36 6.30
C VAL A 150 2.89 -0.35 7.76
N VAL A 151 1.58 -0.26 8.01
CA VAL A 151 1.03 -0.31 9.37
C VAL A 151 1.48 -1.59 10.06
N LYS A 152 1.37 -2.75 9.40
CA LYS A 152 1.82 -4.02 9.99
C LYS A 152 3.32 -4.03 10.30
N ARG A 153 4.15 -3.39 9.47
CA ARG A 153 5.59 -3.25 9.73
C ARG A 153 5.85 -2.41 10.98
N THR A 154 5.18 -1.27 11.11
CA THR A 154 5.26 -0.39 12.28
C THR A 154 4.79 -1.12 13.54
N GLN A 155 3.61 -1.75 13.50
CA GLN A 155 3.08 -2.51 14.65
C GLN A 155 3.99 -3.69 15.05
N ARG A 156 4.69 -4.30 14.09
CA ARG A 156 5.70 -5.33 14.40
C ARG A 156 6.86 -4.73 15.17
N TYR A 157 7.44 -3.64 14.69
CA TYR A 157 8.57 -2.97 15.34
C TYR A 157 8.21 -2.52 16.76
N LEU A 158 7.04 -1.87 16.91
CA LEU A 158 6.54 -1.46 18.22
C LEU A 158 6.40 -2.64 19.19
N HIS A 159 5.96 -3.79 18.70
CA HIS A 159 5.81 -4.99 19.51
C HIS A 159 7.15 -5.65 19.87
N THR A 160 8.05 -5.82 18.90
CA THR A 160 9.30 -6.57 19.11
C THR A 160 10.37 -5.73 19.82
N GLU A 161 10.52 -4.46 19.44
CA GLU A 161 11.60 -3.60 19.95
C GLU A 161 11.15 -2.74 21.13
N LEU A 162 9.90 -2.27 21.12
CA LEU A 162 9.40 -1.32 22.13
C LEU A 162 8.43 -1.97 23.14
N GLN A 163 8.15 -3.27 23.02
CA GLN A 163 7.24 -4.02 23.90
C GLN A 163 5.84 -3.40 24.02
N GLU A 164 5.40 -2.67 23.00
CA GLU A 164 4.09 -2.05 22.97
C GLU A 164 3.02 -3.05 22.50
N THR A 165 1.76 -2.72 22.80
CA THR A 165 0.61 -3.50 22.36
C THR A 165 0.34 -3.26 20.87
N PRO A 166 0.41 -4.29 20.00
CA PRO A 166 0.15 -4.10 18.59
C PRO A 166 -1.34 -3.93 18.29
N ILE A 167 -1.63 -3.09 17.31
CA ILE A 167 -2.99 -2.75 16.87
C ILE A 167 -3.32 -3.48 15.57
N GLN A 168 -4.50 -4.10 15.53
CA GLN A 168 -5.02 -4.69 14.29
C GLN A 168 -5.48 -3.60 13.33
N TYR A 169 -5.19 -3.74 12.04
CA TYR A 169 -5.53 -2.71 11.04
C TYR A 169 -6.29 -3.29 9.84
N GLY A 170 -7.34 -2.59 9.42
CA GLY A 170 -8.06 -2.85 8.18
C GLY A 170 -8.24 -1.58 7.37
N ALA A 171 -7.93 -1.63 6.07
CA ALA A 171 -8.10 -0.49 5.16
C ALA A 171 -9.18 -0.77 4.12
N TYR A 172 -10.01 0.24 3.86
CA TYR A 172 -11.10 0.19 2.90
C TYR A 172 -11.15 1.45 2.06
N VAL A 173 -11.63 1.33 0.83
CA VAL A 173 -11.91 2.46 -0.04
C VAL A 173 -13.40 2.52 -0.34
N ASN A 174 -13.98 3.71 -0.24
CA ASN A 174 -15.36 3.96 -0.59
C ASN A 174 -15.46 4.17 -2.10
N VAL A 175 -16.40 3.46 -2.73
CA VAL A 175 -16.53 3.40 -4.19
C VAL A 175 -17.87 3.94 -4.69
N GLY A 176 -18.69 4.51 -3.79
CA GLY A 176 -20.01 5.04 -4.12
C GLY A 176 -21.11 3.98 -4.09
N GLY A 177 -22.07 4.05 -5.02
CA GLY A 177 -23.24 3.16 -5.05
C GLY A 177 -22.97 1.75 -5.59
N LEU A 178 -23.99 0.89 -5.53
CA LEU A 178 -23.93 -0.50 -5.99
C LEU A 178 -23.50 -0.63 -7.47
N GLY A 179 -23.92 0.30 -8.33
CA GLY A 179 -23.50 0.34 -9.72
C GLY A 179 -21.98 0.51 -9.90
N SER A 180 -21.33 1.29 -9.03
CA SER A 180 -19.88 1.45 -9.04
C SER A 180 -19.15 0.18 -8.59
N VAL A 181 -19.70 -0.52 -7.59
CA VAL A 181 -19.19 -1.83 -7.15
C VAL A 181 -19.20 -2.82 -8.30
N ILE A 182 -20.32 -2.94 -9.01
CA ILE A 182 -20.46 -3.86 -10.15
C ILE A 182 -19.44 -3.50 -11.24
N LYS A 183 -19.32 -2.23 -11.62
CA LYS A 183 -18.33 -1.77 -12.61
C LYS A 183 -16.89 -2.13 -12.20
N LEU A 184 -16.52 -1.89 -10.95
CA LEU A 184 -15.20 -2.23 -10.42
C LEU A 184 -14.95 -3.74 -10.39
N MET A 185 -15.97 -4.55 -10.08
CA MET A 185 -15.84 -6.01 -10.11
C MET A 185 -15.56 -6.52 -11.52
N PHE A 186 -16.30 -6.06 -12.53
CA PHE A 186 -16.06 -6.44 -13.93
C PHE A 186 -14.69 -5.96 -14.42
N ALA A 187 -14.34 -4.70 -14.15
CA ALA A 187 -13.04 -4.16 -14.51
C ALA A 187 -11.89 -4.91 -13.83
N GLY A 188 -12.02 -5.20 -12.52
CA GLY A 188 -11.04 -5.97 -11.75
C GLY A 188 -10.90 -7.40 -12.23
N MET A 189 -11.99 -8.08 -12.58
CA MET A 189 -11.94 -9.43 -13.15
C MET A 189 -11.23 -9.45 -14.51
N LEU A 190 -11.57 -8.53 -15.41
CA LEU A 190 -10.91 -8.37 -16.70
C LEU A 190 -9.42 -8.09 -16.53
N PHE A 191 -9.08 -7.18 -15.61
CA PHE A 191 -7.70 -6.84 -15.28
C PHE A 191 -6.92 -8.05 -14.76
N LEU A 192 -7.46 -8.80 -13.79
CA LEU A 192 -6.81 -10.00 -13.25
C LEU A 192 -6.59 -11.08 -14.31
N LEU A 193 -7.52 -11.24 -15.25
CA LEU A 193 -7.37 -12.16 -16.38
C LEU A 193 -6.21 -11.72 -17.28
N LEU A 194 -6.13 -10.42 -17.60
CA LEU A 194 -5.08 -9.88 -18.48
C LEU A 194 -3.69 -9.88 -17.83
N VAL A 195 -3.58 -9.54 -16.54
CA VAL A 195 -2.27 -9.45 -15.83
C VAL A 195 -1.55 -10.79 -15.73
N LYS A 196 -2.28 -11.91 -15.73
CA LYS A 196 -1.70 -13.26 -15.68
C LYS A 196 -0.86 -13.61 -16.91
N PHE A 197 -1.18 -13.04 -18.07
CA PHE A 197 -0.51 -13.35 -19.32
C PHE A 197 0.44 -12.21 -19.71
N GLU A 198 1.62 -12.55 -20.22
CA GLU A 198 2.59 -11.54 -20.68
C GLU A 198 2.01 -10.65 -21.78
N PHE A 199 1.22 -11.24 -22.69
CA PHE A 199 0.48 -10.51 -23.71
C PHE A 199 -0.53 -9.52 -23.09
N GLY A 200 -1.29 -9.94 -22.09
CA GLY A 200 -2.26 -9.07 -21.43
C GLY A 200 -1.60 -7.93 -20.65
N ARG A 201 -0.44 -8.18 -20.02
CA ARG A 201 0.39 -7.10 -19.44
C ARG A 201 0.84 -6.10 -20.51
N LYS A 202 1.38 -6.57 -21.64
CA LYS A 202 1.76 -5.70 -22.77
C LYS A 202 0.57 -4.88 -23.29
N LEU A 203 -0.61 -5.49 -23.37
CA LEU A 203 -1.82 -4.84 -23.85
C LEU A 203 -2.31 -3.73 -22.90
N LEU A 204 -2.34 -4.01 -21.59
CA LEU A 204 -2.69 -3.03 -20.55
C LEU A 204 -1.72 -1.84 -20.54
N THR A 205 -0.41 -2.09 -20.71
CA THR A 205 0.60 -1.03 -20.78
C THR A 205 0.55 -0.25 -22.09
N LYS A 206 0.19 -0.89 -23.21
CA LYS A 206 0.15 -0.24 -24.53
C LYS A 206 -1.07 0.67 -24.69
N TYR A 207 -2.22 0.29 -24.15
CA TYR A 207 -3.50 1.01 -24.29
C TYR A 207 -4.15 1.37 -22.94
N PRO A 208 -3.47 2.13 -22.07
CA PRO A 208 -3.98 2.45 -20.74
C PRO A 208 -5.30 3.24 -20.79
N GLU A 209 -5.49 4.10 -21.80
CA GLU A 209 -6.72 4.89 -21.98
C GLU A 209 -7.95 4.01 -22.22
N PHE A 210 -7.81 2.99 -23.06
CA PHE A 210 -8.90 2.07 -23.37
C PHE A 210 -9.32 1.27 -22.14
N PHE A 211 -8.36 0.66 -21.43
CA PHE A 211 -8.66 -0.17 -20.26
C PHE A 211 -9.04 0.62 -19.01
N SER A 212 -8.89 1.94 -19.05
CA SER A 212 -9.24 2.84 -17.95
C SER A 212 -10.46 3.71 -18.24
N ALA A 213 -11.08 3.54 -19.41
CA ALA A 213 -12.15 4.42 -19.90
C ALA A 213 -11.75 5.91 -19.87
N GLY A 214 -10.53 6.22 -20.35
CA GLY A 214 -10.00 7.58 -20.46
C GLY A 214 -9.43 8.17 -19.18
N ARG A 215 -9.40 7.42 -18.07
CA ARG A 215 -8.85 7.88 -16.78
C ARG A 215 -7.33 7.83 -16.71
N PHE A 216 -6.68 7.03 -17.54
CA PHE A 216 -5.21 6.94 -17.66
C PHE A 216 -4.77 7.26 -19.06
N THR A 217 -4.00 8.33 -19.22
CA THR A 217 -3.28 8.63 -20.46
C THR A 217 -1.79 8.36 -20.27
N LYS A 218 -1.05 8.26 -21.38
CA LYS A 218 0.43 8.22 -21.33
C LYS A 218 1.04 9.59 -21.04
N GLU A 219 0.28 10.64 -21.30
CA GLU A 219 0.62 12.00 -20.93
C GLU A 219 0.58 12.11 -19.40
N GLY A 220 1.64 12.66 -18.81
CA GLY A 220 1.74 12.84 -17.36
C GLY A 220 0.62 13.74 -16.81
N PRO A 221 0.58 13.97 -15.48
CA PRO A 221 -0.38 14.88 -14.90
C PRO A 221 -0.25 16.29 -15.51
N THR A 222 -1.38 16.94 -15.76
CA THR A 222 -1.41 18.34 -16.22
C THR A 222 -0.98 19.28 -15.09
N GLN A 223 -0.58 20.51 -15.41
CA GLN A 223 -0.19 21.49 -14.39
C GLN A 223 -1.32 21.86 -13.41
N LYS A 224 -2.59 21.61 -13.78
CA LYS A 224 -3.75 21.75 -12.88
C LYS A 224 -3.92 20.56 -11.93
N GLN A 225 -3.22 19.46 -12.19
CA GLN A 225 -3.26 18.20 -11.43
C GLN A 225 -2.08 18.05 -10.46
N VAL A 226 -1.08 18.96 -10.51
CA VAL A 226 0.09 19.03 -9.61
C VAL A 226 -0.10 20.19 -8.63
#